data_AF-A0A7S8EBT9-F1
#
_entry.id   AF-A0A7S8EBT9-F1
#
_cell.length_a   1.000
_cell.length_b   1.000
_cell.length_c   1.000
_cell.angle_alpha   90.00
_cell.angle_beta   90.00
_cell.angle_gamma   90.00
#
_symmetry.space_group_name_H-M   'P 1'
#
loop_
_entity.id
_entity.type
_entity.pdbx_description
1 polymer ?
#
loop_
_entity_poly.entity_id
_entity_poly.type
_entity_poly.pdbx_seq_one_letter_code
_entity_poly.pdbx_strand_id
1 'polypeptide(L)'
;MLKSMEKEQTKNNNGQHLQDQQLVELVDEIRGYRDRIDHLREKMNEARDQVETLLIERGGSWKDDEGYAVLVSEGECTSYDANALDELLLNDPLRYGWLKDYRRKSVVSGSVKVK
;
A
#
# COMPACT_ATOMS: atom_id res chain seq x y z
N MET A 1 -29.58 -17.64 -48.77
CA MET A 1 -29.33 -17.96 -47.35
C MET A 1 -27.84 -18.05 -47.01
N LEU A 2 -26.99 -18.72 -47.81
CA LEU A 2 -25.53 -18.82 -47.54
C LEU A 2 -24.79 -17.47 -47.41
N LYS A 3 -25.09 -16.47 -48.25
CA LYS A 3 -24.47 -15.13 -48.19
C LYS A 3 -24.79 -14.31 -46.92
N SER A 4 -25.82 -14.69 -46.17
CA SER A 4 -26.21 -13.98 -44.94
C SER A 4 -25.43 -14.49 -43.72
N MET A 5 -25.09 -15.78 -43.69
CA MET A 5 -24.34 -16.40 -42.59
C MET A 5 -22.84 -16.03 -42.61
N GLU A 6 -22.23 -15.89 -43.79
CA GLU A 6 -20.83 -15.42 -43.92
C GLU A 6 -20.63 -13.96 -43.46
N LYS A 7 -21.66 -13.11 -43.64
CA LYS A 7 -21.62 -11.70 -43.23
C LYS A 7 -21.76 -11.50 -41.71
N GLU A 8 -22.45 -12.40 -41.02
CA GLU A 8 -22.56 -12.37 -39.55
C GLU A 8 -21.28 -12.89 -38.88
N GLN A 9 -20.68 -13.95 -39.41
CA GLN A 9 -19.42 -14.50 -38.88
C GLN A 9 -18.23 -13.53 -39.06
N THR A 10 -18.15 -12.82 -40.19
CA THR A 10 -17.10 -11.81 -40.42
C THR A 10 -17.26 -10.56 -39.55
N LYS A 11 -18.49 -10.15 -39.24
CA LYS A 11 -18.75 -9.05 -38.29
C LYS A 11 -18.38 -9.41 -36.85
N ASN A 12 -18.69 -10.64 -36.41
CA ASN A 12 -18.34 -11.10 -35.06
C ASN A 12 -16.81 -11.22 -34.87
N ASN A 13 -16.11 -11.76 -35.86
CA ASN A 13 -14.64 -11.86 -35.82
C ASN A 13 -13.96 -10.48 -35.83
N ASN A 14 -14.49 -9.51 -36.58
CA ASN A 14 -13.96 -8.14 -36.54
C ASN A 14 -14.24 -7.41 -35.23
N GLY A 15 -15.40 -7.66 -34.60
CA GLY A 15 -15.73 -7.11 -33.28
C GLY A 15 -14.85 -7.68 -32.17
N GLN A 16 -14.58 -8.99 -32.19
CA GLN A 16 -13.65 -9.64 -31.26
C GLN A 16 -12.22 -9.17 -31.47
N HIS A 17 -11.75 -9.07 -32.72
CA HIS A 17 -10.41 -8.57 -33.01
C HIS A 17 -10.20 -7.13 -32.56
N LEU A 18 -11.23 -6.27 -32.63
CA LEU A 18 -11.16 -4.90 -32.13
C LEU A 18 -11.09 -4.85 -30.59
N GLN A 19 -11.85 -5.72 -29.91
CA GLN A 19 -11.81 -5.85 -28.46
C GLN A 19 -10.46 -6.38 -27.98
N ASP A 20 -9.90 -7.38 -28.68
CA ASP A 20 -8.59 -7.93 -28.37
C ASP A 20 -7.48 -6.89 -28.56
N GLN A 21 -7.55 -6.06 -29.61
CA GLN A 21 -6.62 -4.95 -29.81
C GLN A 21 -6.70 -3.91 -28.69
N GLN A 22 -7.91 -3.49 -28.32
CA GLN A 22 -8.12 -2.56 -27.19
C GLN A 22 -7.61 -3.16 -25.87
N LEU A 23 -7.80 -4.45 -25.66
CA LEU A 23 -7.32 -5.14 -24.47
C LEU A 23 -5.79 -5.19 -24.43
N VAL A 24 -5.14 -5.44 -25.56
CA VAL A 24 -3.66 -5.40 -25.66
C VAL A 24 -3.13 -4.01 -25.32
N GLU A 25 -3.72 -2.96 -25.91
CA GLU A 25 -3.33 -1.57 -25.64
C GLU A 25 -3.44 -1.22 -24.15
N LEU A 26 -4.59 -1.53 -23.53
CA LEU A 26 -4.80 -1.25 -22.10
C LEU A 26 -3.88 -2.08 -21.20
N VAL A 27 -3.60 -3.33 -21.55
CA VAL A 27 -2.67 -4.18 -20.79
C VAL A 27 -1.25 -3.62 -20.87
N ASP A 28 -0.83 -3.14 -22.04
CA ASP A 28 0.49 -2.53 -22.22
C ASP A 28 0.60 -1.18 -21.48
N GLU A 29 -0.46 -0.38 -21.44
CA GLU A 29 -0.52 0.82 -20.60
C GLU A 29 -0.38 0.48 -19.11
N ILE A 30 -1.11 -0.54 -18.62
CA ILE A 30 -1.03 -0.99 -17.22
C ILE A 30 0.39 -1.45 -16.87
N ARG A 31 1.06 -2.17 -17.77
CA ARG A 31 2.46 -2.57 -17.59
C ARG A 31 3.37 -1.36 -17.49
N GLY A 32 3.23 -0.39 -18.40
CA GLY A 32 4.00 0.84 -18.36
C GLY A 32 3.79 1.65 -17.08
N TYR A 33 2.55 1.73 -16.58
CA TYR A 33 2.28 2.37 -15.29
C TYR A 33 2.89 1.63 -14.12
N ARG A 34 2.87 0.30 -14.13
CA ARG A 34 3.49 -0.51 -13.09
C ARG A 34 5.00 -0.29 -13.03
N ASP A 35 5.68 -0.32 -14.17
CA ASP A 35 7.12 -0.08 -14.26
C ASP A 35 7.47 1.32 -13.74
N ARG A 36 6.63 2.32 -14.07
CA ARG A 36 6.82 3.68 -13.58
C ARG A 36 6.60 3.80 -12.07
N ILE A 37 5.62 3.10 -11.51
CA ILE A 37 5.38 3.04 -10.07
C ILE A 37 6.58 2.40 -9.36
N ASP A 38 7.09 1.30 -9.90
CA ASP A 38 8.21 0.57 -9.30
C ASP A 38 9.50 1.41 -9.34
N HIS A 39 9.77 2.12 -10.45
CA HIS A 39 10.87 3.09 -10.54
C HIS A 39 10.73 4.25 -9.55
N LEU A 40 9.53 4.79 -9.36
CA LEU A 40 9.28 5.86 -8.39
C LEU A 40 9.43 5.37 -6.95
N ARG A 41 9.05 4.12 -6.67
CA ARG A 41 9.25 3.49 -5.36
C ARG A 41 10.73 3.31 -5.04
N GLU A 42 11.53 2.88 -6.02
CA GLU A 42 12.97 2.76 -5.86
C GLU A 42 13.61 4.11 -5.50
N LYS A 43 13.31 5.16 -6.27
CA LYS A 43 13.78 6.52 -5.96
C LYS A 43 13.33 7.03 -4.58
N MET A 44 12.10 6.72 -4.18
CA MET A 44 11.60 7.08 -2.85
C MET A 44 12.37 6.36 -1.75
N ASN A 45 12.73 5.08 -1.95
CA ASN A 45 13.53 4.33 -1.00
C ASN A 45 14.95 4.90 -0.92
N GLU A 46 15.61 5.18 -2.04
CA GLU A 46 16.93 5.84 -2.05
C GLU A 46 16.92 7.16 -1.28
N ALA A 47 15.87 7.98 -1.48
CA ALA A 47 15.71 9.24 -0.75
C ALA A 47 15.50 9.00 0.76
N ARG A 48 14.77 7.95 1.15
CA ARG A 48 14.60 7.59 2.56
C ARG A 48 15.91 7.15 3.20
N ASP A 49 16.71 6.34 2.51
CA ASP A 49 18.01 5.88 3.02
C ASP A 49 18.98 7.06 3.21
N GLN A 50 18.94 8.04 2.30
CA GLN A 50 19.69 9.29 2.45
C GLN A 50 19.21 10.11 3.65
N VAL A 51 17.89 10.27 3.82
CA VAL A 51 17.34 10.97 4.99
C VAL A 51 17.70 10.23 6.29
N GLU A 52 17.67 8.91 6.29
CA GLU A 52 18.08 8.10 7.44
C GLU A 52 19.51 8.41 7.83
N THR A 53 20.43 8.35 6.87
CA THR A 53 21.86 8.64 7.06
C THR A 53 22.05 10.05 7.65
N LEU A 54 21.38 11.05 7.09
CA LEU A 54 21.47 12.44 7.56
C LEU A 54 20.88 12.62 8.96
N LEU A 55 19.78 11.93 9.29
CA LEU A 55 19.19 12.00 10.61
C LEU A 55 20.06 11.28 11.66
N ILE A 56 20.77 10.21 11.29
CA ILE A 56 21.71 9.51 12.17
C ILE A 56 22.84 10.47 12.56
N GLU A 57 23.42 11.17 11.57
CA GLU A 57 24.47 12.17 11.79
C GLU A 57 23.98 13.37 12.61
N ARG A 58 22.74 13.82 12.38
CA ARG A 58 22.16 14.97 13.08
C ARG A 58 21.71 14.68 14.52
N GLY A 59 21.42 13.42 14.84
CA GLY A 59 20.93 13.01 16.16
C GLY A 59 19.42 12.84 16.29
N GLY A 60 18.72 12.42 15.22
CA GLY A 60 17.41 11.75 15.38
C GLY A 60 16.20 12.41 14.71
N SER A 61 16.19 13.72 14.48
CA SER A 61 14.99 14.39 13.93
C SER A 61 15.27 15.66 13.12
N TRP A 62 14.36 15.95 12.18
CA TRP A 62 14.29 17.15 11.37
C TRP A 62 12.83 17.61 11.26
N LYS A 63 12.60 18.92 11.22
CA LYS A 63 11.27 19.52 11.00
C LYS A 63 11.41 20.89 10.31
N ASP A 64 10.41 21.25 9.54
CA ASP A 64 10.20 22.59 8.97
C ASP A 64 8.73 23.02 9.15
N ASP A 65 8.28 24.02 8.38
CA ASP A 65 6.91 24.55 8.45
C ASP A 65 5.88 23.64 7.74
N GLU A 66 6.33 22.71 6.88
CA GLU A 66 5.46 21.83 6.08
C GLU A 66 5.39 20.40 6.64
N GLY A 67 6.43 19.92 7.34
CA GLY A 67 6.52 18.54 7.75
C GLY A 67 7.64 18.21 8.74
N TYR A 68 7.87 16.90 8.91
CA TYR A 68 8.93 16.39 9.77
C TYR A 68 9.49 15.05 9.28
N ALA A 69 10.73 14.75 9.68
CA ALA A 69 11.37 13.47 9.53
C ALA A 69 11.99 13.03 10.87
N VAL A 70 11.68 11.82 11.34
CA VAL A 70 12.17 11.30 12.62
C VAL A 70 12.68 9.87 12.43
N LEU A 71 13.85 9.58 13.01
CA LEU A 71 14.34 8.22 13.18
C LEU A 71 13.50 7.52 14.23
N VAL A 72 12.78 6.49 13.80
CA VAL A 72 12.09 5.59 14.71
C VAL A 72 13.06 4.46 15.01
N SER A 73 13.50 4.36 16.26
CA SER A 73 14.30 3.22 16.73
C SER A 73 13.50 1.93 16.64
N GLU A 74 14.19 0.83 16.34
CA GLU A 74 13.63 -0.52 16.43
C GLU A 74 12.97 -0.75 17.79
N GLY A 75 11.75 -1.29 17.80
CA GLY A 75 11.02 -1.49 19.04
C GLY A 75 9.72 -2.27 18.88
N GLU A 76 9.11 -2.60 20.01
CA GLU A 76 7.78 -3.21 20.04
C GLU A 76 6.73 -2.10 20.15
N CYS A 77 5.91 -1.93 19.10
CA CYS A 77 4.69 -1.15 19.24
C CYS A 77 3.63 -2.05 19.87
N THR A 78 3.10 -1.65 21.02
CA THR A 78 1.93 -2.28 21.61
C THR A 78 0.70 -1.50 21.16
N SER A 79 -0.06 -2.06 20.23
CA SER A 79 -1.40 -1.58 19.89
C SER A 79 -2.44 -2.44 20.59
N TYR A 80 -3.67 -1.93 20.68
CA TYR A 80 -4.80 -2.70 21.16
C TYR A 80 -5.76 -2.94 20.01
N ASP A 81 -6.37 -4.12 19.98
CA ASP A 81 -7.45 -4.42 19.06
C ASP A 81 -8.71 -3.65 19.46
N ALA A 82 -9.04 -2.61 18.68
CA ALA A 82 -10.16 -1.71 18.99
C ALA A 82 -11.52 -2.44 18.97
N ASN A 83 -11.72 -3.35 18.00
CA ASN A 83 -12.99 -4.07 17.88
C ASN A 83 -13.19 -5.02 19.07
N ALA A 84 -12.13 -5.71 19.46
CA ALA A 84 -12.18 -6.66 20.56
C ALA A 84 -12.30 -5.95 21.94
N LEU A 85 -11.77 -4.73 22.06
CA LEU A 85 -12.01 -3.85 23.22
C LEU A 85 -13.46 -3.35 23.26
N ASP A 86 -14.03 -2.95 22.12
CA ASP A 86 -15.43 -2.51 22.05
C ASP A 86 -16.39 -3.65 22.44
N GLU A 87 -16.14 -4.86 21.96
CA GLU A 87 -16.91 -6.04 22.37
C GLU A 87 -16.79 -6.34 23.87
N LEU A 88 -15.60 -6.18 24.45
CA LEU A 88 -15.40 -6.34 25.90
C LEU A 88 -16.20 -5.30 26.69
N LEU A 89 -16.15 -4.03 26.27
CA LEU A 89 -16.86 -2.93 26.92
C LEU A 89 -18.37 -3.12 26.89
N LEU A 90 -18.90 -3.69 25.81
CA LEU A 90 -20.33 -3.93 25.63
C LEU A 90 -20.81 -5.17 26.40
N ASN A 91 -20.00 -6.23 26.47
CA ASN A 91 -20.46 -7.53 26.98
C ASN A 91 -20.01 -7.85 28.41
N ASP A 92 -18.88 -7.32 28.88
CA ASP A 92 -18.39 -7.64 30.23
C ASP A 92 -17.52 -6.51 30.85
N PRO A 93 -18.13 -5.37 31.22
CA PRO A 93 -17.42 -4.14 31.58
C PRO A 93 -16.76 -4.16 32.97
N LEU A 94 -17.20 -5.02 33.89
CA LEU A 94 -16.65 -5.09 35.26
C LEU A 94 -15.40 -5.93 35.37
N ARG A 95 -15.05 -6.54 34.26
CA ARG A 95 -14.15 -7.63 34.27
C ARG A 95 -12.73 -6.89 34.25
N TYR A 96 -11.95 -6.98 35.34
CA TYR A 96 -10.67 -6.25 35.57
C TYR A 96 -9.44 -7.08 35.14
N GLY A 97 -8.58 -6.56 34.24
CA GLY A 97 -7.23 -7.11 33.98
C GLY A 97 -6.89 -7.59 32.55
N TRP A 98 -7.83 -7.67 31.60
CA TRP A 98 -7.56 -8.26 30.26
C TRP A 98 -7.14 -7.32 29.16
N LEU A 99 -6.89 -6.04 29.44
CA LEU A 99 -6.25 -5.20 28.42
C LEU A 99 -4.99 -5.88 27.86
N LYS A 100 -4.29 -6.68 28.67
CA LYS A 100 -3.16 -7.50 28.23
C LYS A 100 -3.50 -8.51 27.12
N ASP A 101 -4.68 -9.13 27.15
CA ASP A 101 -5.09 -10.16 26.20
C ASP A 101 -5.46 -9.56 24.83
N TYR A 102 -5.78 -8.26 24.81
CA TYR A 102 -6.07 -7.50 23.58
C TYR A 102 -4.86 -6.73 23.06
N ARG A 103 -3.68 -6.87 23.69
CA ARG A 103 -2.43 -6.26 23.21
C ARG A 103 -1.94 -7.01 21.99
N ARG A 104 -1.78 -6.28 20.89
CA ARG A 104 -1.02 -6.72 19.74
C ARG A 104 0.36 -6.08 19.81
N LYS A 105 1.37 -6.92 19.90
CA LYS A 105 2.75 -6.50 19.72
C LYS A 105 3.08 -6.58 18.24
N SER A 106 3.42 -5.45 17.63
CA SER A 106 4.05 -5.42 16.31
C SER A 106 5.51 -5.01 16.46
N VAL A 107 6.38 -5.72 15.75
CA VAL A 107 7.77 -5.30 15.60
C VAL A 107 7.79 -4.13 14.65
N VAL A 108 8.26 -2.98 15.13
CA VAL A 108 8.55 -1.82 14.29
C VAL A 108 10.01 -1.90 13.93
N SER A 109 10.29 -2.20 12.66
CA SER A 109 11.63 -2.05 12.10
C SER A 109 12.05 -0.60 12.14
N GLY A 110 13.32 -0.35 12.46
CA GLY A 110 13.91 0.98 12.44
C GLY A 110 13.63 1.60 11.08
N SER A 111 13.04 2.79 11.07
CA SER A 111 12.67 3.44 9.81
C SER A 111 12.51 4.94 10.00
N VAL A 112 12.70 5.66 8.90
CA VAL A 112 12.42 7.09 8.84
C VAL A 112 10.92 7.30 8.67
N LYS A 113 10.30 7.98 9.63
CA LYS A 113 8.93 8.47 9.50
C LYS A 113 8.96 9.89 8.96
N VAL A 114 8.46 10.07 7.73
CA VAL A 114 8.26 11.38 7.08
C VAL A 114 6.77 11.71 7.07
N LYS A 115 6.41 12.94 7.43
CA LYS A 115 5.06 13.50 7.25
C LYS A 115 5.11 14.65 6.27
#